data_AF-A0A946UZB9-F1
#
_entry.id   AF-A0A946UZB9-F1
#
_cell.length_a   1.000
_cell.length_b   1.000
_cell.length_c   1.000
_cell.angle_alpha   90.00
_cell.angle_beta   90.00
_cell.angle_gamma   90.00
#
_symmetry.space_group_name_H-M   'P 1'
#
loop_
_entity.id
_entity.type
_entity.pdbx_description
1 polymer ?
#
loop_
_entity_poly.entity_id
_entity_poly.type
_entity_poly.pdbx_seq_one_letter_code
_entity_poly.pdbx_strand_id
1 'polypeptide(L)'
;MSITELIVRPLYWLAGKILSIWTRPAVQPDTPADFLSGNDVAVCYVLETGGLADTLALERACADHEMPSPTEAFEFGELRESKRVVVSRHSEGFFFRRSSTTGSRRLKRLIEVAEREKRELLLIPVGIYWGRSPQKEHSVFKLLFSEDWEVVGRTRKFFATIIHGRNTLIRFSEPLALSSITAEQLGAPVALRKVSRILRVHLRKRRVATLGPDLSHRRTLVDEVLNMPGVRRAVAAEGGSDARELEKAERKARDYVLEIAANVSPTTIRIVERFLHWLWRRIYDGIELQHMERVHELARDRELIYVPCHRSHIDYLLLGYVTYAEGLHLPHIAAGINLNMPVVGGILR
;
A
#
# COMPACT_ATOMS: atom_id res chain seq x y z
N MET A 1 17.77 -5.29 -33.58
CA MET A 1 18.08 -5.59 -32.17
C MET A 1 19.10 -4.59 -31.70
N SER A 2 18.75 -3.73 -30.74
CA SER A 2 19.63 -2.64 -30.30
C SER A 2 20.64 -3.16 -29.27
N ILE A 3 21.88 -2.67 -29.30
CA ILE A 3 22.95 -2.98 -28.34
C ILE A 3 22.51 -2.68 -26.89
N THR A 4 21.60 -1.72 -26.72
CA THR A 4 20.96 -1.43 -25.43
C THR A 4 20.13 -2.59 -24.90
N GLU A 5 19.43 -3.38 -25.73
CA GLU A 5 18.64 -4.54 -25.24
C GLU A 5 19.53 -5.72 -24.77
N LEU A 6 20.75 -5.82 -25.30
CA LEU A 6 21.67 -6.94 -25.03
C LEU A 6 22.37 -6.81 -23.66
N ILE A 7 22.67 -5.58 -23.23
CA ILE A 7 23.39 -5.28 -21.98
C ILE A 7 22.41 -5.09 -20.80
N VAL A 8 21.24 -4.54 -21.09
CA VAL A 8 20.11 -4.34 -20.16
C VAL A 8 19.65 -5.69 -19.61
N ARG A 9 19.27 -6.65 -20.46
CA ARG A 9 18.69 -7.94 -20.04
C ARG A 9 19.47 -8.71 -18.95
N PRO A 10 20.80 -8.91 -19.03
CA PRO A 10 21.54 -9.63 -17.99
C PRO A 10 21.63 -8.86 -16.67
N LEU A 11 21.73 -7.51 -16.71
CA LEU A 11 21.72 -6.68 -15.50
C LEU A 11 20.33 -6.70 -14.84
N TYR A 12 19.25 -6.71 -15.63
CA TYR A 12 17.88 -6.87 -15.11
C TYR A 12 17.60 -8.27 -14.58
N TRP A 13 18.19 -9.31 -15.18
CA TRP A 13 18.12 -10.67 -14.65
C TRP A 13 18.86 -10.81 -13.32
N LEU A 14 20.05 -10.20 -13.21
CA LEU A 14 20.84 -10.19 -11.98
C LEU A 14 20.15 -9.35 -10.89
N ALA A 15 19.66 -8.15 -11.23
CA ALA A 15 18.89 -7.31 -10.32
C ALA A 15 17.59 -8.02 -9.88
N GLY A 16 16.92 -8.72 -10.79
CA GLY A 16 15.75 -9.55 -10.50
C GLY A 16 16.05 -10.73 -9.59
N LYS A 17 17.18 -11.43 -9.77
CA LYS A 17 17.67 -12.48 -8.87
C LYS A 17 18.04 -11.94 -7.48
N ILE A 18 18.67 -10.79 -7.42
CA ILE A 18 19.01 -10.13 -6.15
C ILE A 18 17.74 -9.68 -5.44
N LEU A 19 16.78 -9.07 -6.16
CA LEU A 19 15.48 -8.71 -5.60
C LEU A 19 14.68 -9.94 -5.15
N SER A 20 14.68 -11.04 -5.91
CA SER A 20 13.89 -12.24 -5.60
C SER A 20 14.43 -13.03 -4.42
N ILE A 21 15.75 -13.03 -4.20
CA ILE A 21 16.38 -13.57 -2.99
C ILE A 21 16.10 -12.68 -1.77
N TRP A 22 15.92 -11.38 -2.01
CA TRP A 22 15.90 -10.35 -0.96
C TRP A 22 14.50 -9.92 -0.51
N THR A 23 13.50 -10.05 -1.39
CA THR A 23 12.08 -9.80 -1.10
C THR A 23 11.40 -11.11 -0.71
N ARG A 24 10.98 -11.21 0.56
CA ARG A 24 9.99 -12.20 1.00
C ARG A 24 8.71 -11.42 1.25
N PRO A 25 7.90 -11.17 0.21
CA PRO A 25 6.66 -10.43 0.42
C PRO A 25 5.77 -11.24 1.36
N ALA A 26 5.17 -10.56 2.34
CA ALA A 26 4.02 -11.11 3.01
C ALA A 26 2.88 -11.14 1.98
N VAL A 27 2.25 -12.28 1.80
CA VAL A 27 1.16 -12.47 0.85
C VAL A 27 -0.14 -12.61 1.63
N GLN A 28 -1.19 -11.95 1.16
CA GLN A 28 -2.54 -12.08 1.71
C GLN A 28 -3.57 -12.26 0.58
N PRO A 29 -4.52 -13.21 0.70
CA PRO A 29 -4.58 -14.25 1.73
C PRO A 29 -3.38 -15.21 1.65
N ASP A 30 -3.20 -16.06 2.66
CA ASP A 30 -2.09 -17.04 2.69
C ASP A 30 -2.20 -18.07 1.54
N THR A 31 -3.43 -18.36 1.09
CA THR A 31 -3.74 -19.29 0.00
C THR A 31 -4.47 -18.58 -1.14
N PRO A 32 -3.80 -17.72 -1.93
CA PRO A 32 -4.44 -17.05 -3.06
C PRO A 32 -4.85 -18.02 -4.17
N ALA A 33 -4.27 -19.22 -4.22
CA ALA A 33 -4.61 -20.28 -5.16
C ALA A 33 -6.07 -20.76 -5.02
N ASP A 34 -6.70 -20.59 -3.84
CA ASP A 34 -8.10 -20.93 -3.62
C ASP A 34 -9.04 -20.13 -4.54
N PHE A 35 -8.60 -18.97 -5.01
CA PHE A 35 -9.32 -18.18 -6.02
C PHE A 35 -9.43 -18.85 -7.39
N LEU A 36 -8.62 -19.86 -7.66
CA LEU A 36 -8.57 -20.58 -8.94
C LEU A 36 -9.42 -21.85 -8.93
N SER A 37 -10.34 -21.98 -7.96
CA SER A 37 -11.22 -23.14 -7.79
C SER A 37 -12.24 -23.29 -8.94
N GLY A 38 -11.76 -23.74 -10.10
CA GLY A 38 -12.54 -24.02 -11.30
C GLY A 38 -11.66 -24.66 -12.38
N ASN A 39 -12.16 -25.70 -13.04
CA ASN A 39 -11.45 -26.31 -14.16
C ASN A 39 -11.51 -25.34 -15.37
N ASP A 40 -10.34 -24.95 -15.87
CA ASP A 40 -10.11 -24.13 -17.09
C ASP A 40 -10.46 -22.63 -17.02
N VAL A 41 -9.94 -21.93 -16.01
CA VAL A 41 -9.99 -20.45 -15.93
C VAL A 41 -8.70 -19.79 -16.42
N ALA A 42 -8.84 -18.72 -17.20
CA ALA A 42 -7.73 -17.84 -17.55
C ALA A 42 -7.57 -16.74 -16.48
N VAL A 43 -6.33 -16.39 -16.14
CA VAL A 43 -6.04 -15.43 -15.07
C VAL A 43 -5.27 -14.23 -15.60
N CYS A 44 -5.72 -13.02 -15.25
CA CYS A 44 -5.00 -11.80 -15.47
C CYS A 44 -4.97 -10.93 -14.20
N TYR A 45 -3.77 -10.54 -13.78
CA TYR A 45 -3.57 -9.67 -12.62
C TYR A 45 -3.75 -8.21 -12.98
N VAL A 46 -4.47 -7.47 -12.13
CA VAL A 46 -4.69 -6.04 -12.28
C VAL A 46 -3.96 -5.29 -11.18
N LEU A 47 -2.94 -4.52 -11.55
CA LEU A 47 -2.18 -3.67 -10.64
C LEU A 47 -2.71 -2.23 -10.65
N GLU A 48 -2.66 -1.54 -9.51
CA GLU A 48 -2.96 -0.10 -9.45
C GLU A 48 -1.89 0.69 -10.20
N THR A 49 -0.64 0.49 -9.81
CA THR A 49 0.57 1.04 -10.44
C THR A 49 1.39 -0.10 -11.03
N GLY A 50 2.07 0.18 -12.13
CA GLY A 50 2.99 -0.77 -12.75
C GLY A 50 4.43 -0.41 -12.47
N GLY A 51 5.32 -1.37 -12.72
CA GLY A 51 6.76 -1.19 -12.62
C GLY A 51 7.47 -2.53 -12.71
N LEU A 52 8.78 -2.50 -12.95
CA LEU A 52 9.57 -3.72 -12.97
C LEU A 52 9.60 -4.39 -11.59
N ALA A 53 9.85 -3.61 -10.53
CA ALA A 53 9.85 -4.11 -9.15
C ALA A 53 8.50 -4.74 -8.77
N ASP A 54 7.39 -4.08 -9.08
CA ASP A 54 6.04 -4.61 -8.83
C ASP A 54 5.82 -5.94 -9.55
N THR A 55 6.24 -6.03 -10.83
CA THR A 55 6.11 -7.26 -11.62
C THR A 55 6.96 -8.39 -11.03
N LEU A 56 8.19 -8.10 -10.60
CA LEU A 56 9.10 -9.09 -10.02
C LEU A 56 8.65 -9.57 -8.63
N ALA A 57 8.11 -8.66 -7.82
CA ALA A 57 7.55 -9.02 -6.52
C ALA A 57 6.31 -9.89 -6.68
N LEU A 58 5.45 -9.56 -7.65
CA LEU A 58 4.31 -10.40 -8.03
C LEU A 58 4.76 -11.75 -8.56
N GLU A 59 5.77 -11.81 -9.43
CA GLU A 59 6.34 -13.06 -9.95
C GLU A 59 6.77 -13.99 -8.82
N ARG A 60 7.47 -13.43 -7.82
CA ARG A 60 7.92 -14.18 -6.66
C ARG A 60 6.76 -14.71 -5.82
N ALA A 61 5.77 -13.86 -5.52
CA ALA A 61 4.59 -14.28 -4.78
C ALA A 61 3.78 -15.33 -5.54
N CYS A 62 3.65 -15.21 -6.86
CA CYS A 62 2.96 -16.20 -7.65
C CYS A 62 3.68 -17.55 -7.63
N ALA A 63 5.01 -17.55 -7.77
CA ALA A 63 5.81 -18.76 -7.68
C ALA A 63 5.74 -19.45 -6.31
N ASP A 64 5.67 -18.68 -5.23
CA ASP A 64 5.62 -19.21 -3.86
C ASP A 64 4.22 -19.74 -3.47
N HIS A 65 3.16 -19.32 -4.16
CA HIS A 65 1.76 -19.68 -3.84
C HIS A 65 1.03 -20.38 -5.01
N GLU A 66 1.78 -21.03 -5.91
CA GLU A 66 1.22 -21.83 -7.03
C GLU A 66 0.27 -21.05 -7.96
N MET A 67 0.44 -19.74 -8.05
CA MET A 67 -0.35 -18.90 -8.95
C MET A 67 0.31 -18.80 -10.34
N PRO A 68 -0.46 -18.65 -11.42
CA PRO A 68 0.08 -18.47 -12.77
C PRO A 68 1.08 -17.32 -12.84
N SER A 69 2.24 -17.52 -13.49
CA SER A 69 3.26 -16.48 -13.59
C SER A 69 2.72 -15.21 -14.28
N PRO A 70 2.97 -14.00 -13.72
CA PRO A 70 2.60 -12.74 -14.35
C PRO A 70 3.45 -12.38 -15.57
N THR A 71 4.67 -12.93 -15.70
CA THR A 71 5.59 -12.61 -16.81
C THR A 71 5.56 -13.61 -17.95
N GLU A 72 4.94 -14.78 -17.75
CA GLU A 72 4.68 -15.73 -18.82
C GLU A 72 3.73 -15.19 -19.89
N ALA A 73 3.86 -15.75 -21.09
CA ALA A 73 2.92 -15.52 -22.17
C ALA A 73 1.50 -15.93 -21.75
N PHE A 74 0.55 -15.10 -22.15
CA PHE A 74 -0.85 -15.22 -21.83
C PHE A 74 -1.65 -15.42 -23.11
N GLU A 75 -2.39 -16.52 -23.17
CA GLU A 75 -3.29 -16.84 -24.27
C GLU A 75 -4.72 -16.90 -23.75
N PHE A 76 -5.62 -16.17 -24.43
CA PHE A 76 -7.04 -16.15 -24.12
C PHE A 76 -7.84 -15.97 -25.41
N GLY A 77 -8.54 -17.03 -25.84
CA GLY A 77 -9.12 -17.10 -27.18
C GLY A 77 -8.06 -16.86 -28.25
N GLU A 78 -8.32 -15.93 -29.16
CA GLU A 78 -7.38 -15.50 -30.21
C GLU A 78 -6.31 -14.51 -29.72
N LEU A 79 -6.41 -14.02 -28.48
CA LEU A 79 -5.50 -13.02 -27.95
C LEU A 79 -4.22 -13.66 -27.41
N ARG A 80 -3.07 -13.18 -27.90
CA ARG A 80 -1.75 -13.46 -27.35
C ARG A 80 -1.14 -12.21 -26.75
N GLU A 81 -0.86 -12.25 -25.45
CA GLU A 81 -0.18 -11.18 -24.72
C GLU A 81 1.12 -11.71 -24.14
N SER A 82 2.15 -10.86 -24.09
CA SER A 82 3.46 -11.25 -23.54
C SER A 82 3.48 -11.40 -22.03
N LYS A 83 2.44 -10.95 -21.31
CA LYS A 83 2.35 -10.94 -19.84
C LYS A 83 0.90 -11.03 -19.39
N ARG A 84 0.65 -11.64 -18.22
CA ARG A 84 -0.66 -11.75 -17.55
C ARG A 84 -1.03 -10.53 -16.70
N VAL A 85 -0.52 -9.34 -17.02
CA VAL A 85 -0.67 -8.14 -16.18
C VAL A 85 -1.34 -6.98 -16.91
N VAL A 86 -2.31 -6.36 -16.27
CA VAL A 86 -2.93 -5.08 -16.66
C VAL A 86 -2.64 -4.04 -15.58
N VAL A 87 -2.35 -2.80 -15.99
CA VAL A 87 -2.14 -1.67 -15.07
C VAL A 87 -3.32 -0.72 -15.16
N SER A 88 -3.92 -0.40 -14.03
CA SER A 88 -5.15 0.39 -13.92
C SER A 88 -4.89 1.89 -14.07
N ARG A 89 -3.81 2.42 -13.47
CA ARG A 89 -3.36 3.81 -13.65
C ARG A 89 -2.13 3.86 -14.55
N HIS A 90 -2.34 4.21 -15.81
CA HIS A 90 -1.23 4.60 -16.68
C HIS A 90 -0.85 6.06 -16.36
N SER A 91 0.36 6.26 -15.84
CA SER A 91 0.99 7.59 -15.83
C SER A 91 1.62 7.84 -17.18
N GLU A 92 1.09 8.79 -17.95
CA GLU A 92 1.72 9.26 -19.19
C GLU A 92 2.65 10.44 -18.88
N GLY A 93 3.87 10.44 -19.44
CA GLY A 93 4.84 11.55 -19.34
C GLY A 93 6.06 11.27 -18.45
N PHE A 94 7.26 11.59 -18.96
CA PHE A 94 8.54 11.44 -18.25
C PHE A 94 8.76 12.56 -17.21
N PHE A 95 8.30 13.79 -17.50
CA PHE A 95 8.45 14.97 -16.62
C PHE A 95 7.17 15.37 -15.87
N PHE A 96 6.00 15.26 -16.49
CA PHE A 96 4.70 15.53 -15.87
C PHE A 96 3.79 14.33 -16.07
N ARG A 97 3.64 13.52 -15.01
CA ARG A 97 2.77 12.35 -15.02
C ARG A 97 1.31 12.80 -15.03
N ARG A 98 0.65 12.79 -16.18
CA ARG A 98 -0.81 12.92 -16.26
C ARG A 98 -1.43 11.54 -16.12
N SER A 99 -2.44 11.39 -15.27
CA SER A 99 -3.22 10.16 -15.22
C SER A 99 -4.04 10.07 -16.51
N SER A 100 -3.75 9.10 -17.36
CA SER A 100 -4.60 8.83 -18.51
C SER A 100 -5.93 8.27 -17.98
N THR A 101 -7.05 8.92 -18.30
CA THR A 101 -8.40 8.39 -18.03
C THR A 101 -8.77 7.28 -19.02
N THR A 102 -7.98 7.13 -20.08
CA THR A 102 -8.08 6.07 -21.08
C THR A 102 -7.75 4.74 -20.42
N GLY A 103 -8.73 3.83 -20.38
CA GLY A 103 -8.54 2.48 -19.85
C GLY A 103 -7.39 1.76 -20.56
N SER A 104 -6.79 0.77 -19.89
CA SER A 104 -5.66 0.02 -20.45
C SER A 104 -6.03 -0.58 -21.81
N ARG A 105 -5.21 -0.35 -22.84
CA ARG A 105 -5.41 -0.92 -24.18
C ARG A 105 -5.49 -2.45 -24.14
N ARG A 106 -4.72 -3.07 -23.24
CA ARG A 106 -4.76 -4.51 -22.98
C ARG A 106 -6.10 -4.94 -22.42
N LEU A 107 -6.61 -4.24 -21.41
CA LEU A 107 -7.93 -4.53 -20.83
C LEU A 107 -9.05 -4.42 -21.87
N LYS A 108 -8.97 -3.42 -22.77
CA LYS A 108 -9.92 -3.30 -23.88
C LYS A 108 -9.93 -4.55 -24.76
N ARG A 109 -8.75 -5.02 -25.20
CA ARG A 109 -8.62 -6.23 -26.02
C ARG A 109 -9.14 -7.49 -25.31
N LEU A 110 -8.87 -7.62 -24.00
CA LEU A 110 -9.38 -8.72 -23.19
C LEU A 110 -10.92 -8.74 -23.15
N ILE A 111 -11.55 -7.57 -22.99
CA ILE A 111 -13.01 -7.44 -22.99
C ILE A 111 -13.61 -7.77 -24.37
N GLU A 112 -13.00 -7.25 -25.45
CA GLU A 112 -13.45 -7.52 -26.82
C GLU A 112 -13.42 -9.02 -27.16
N VAL A 113 -12.43 -9.77 -26.66
CA VAL A 113 -12.35 -11.22 -26.84
C VAL A 113 -13.28 -11.98 -25.88
N ALA A 114 -13.42 -11.52 -24.64
CA ALA A 114 -14.29 -12.15 -23.64
C ALA A 114 -15.78 -12.06 -23.99
N GLU A 115 -16.20 -11.16 -24.89
CA GLU A 115 -17.57 -11.16 -25.43
C GLU A 115 -17.85 -12.34 -26.37
N ARG A 116 -16.80 -12.95 -26.94
CA ARG A 116 -16.90 -14.02 -27.95
C ARG A 116 -16.42 -15.37 -27.43
N GLU A 117 -15.56 -15.35 -26.43
CA GLU A 117 -14.91 -16.53 -25.87
C GLU A 117 -15.76 -17.16 -24.74
N LYS A 118 -15.87 -18.49 -24.73
CA LYS A 118 -16.60 -19.21 -23.67
C LYS A 118 -15.77 -19.46 -22.42
N ARG A 119 -14.44 -19.44 -22.56
CA ARG A 119 -13.50 -19.62 -21.47
C ARG A 119 -13.60 -18.45 -20.49
N GLU A 120 -13.63 -18.73 -19.21
CA GLU A 120 -13.74 -17.69 -18.19
C GLU A 120 -12.40 -16.97 -17.98
N LEU A 121 -12.44 -15.63 -17.93
CA LEU A 121 -11.29 -14.79 -17.58
C LEU A 121 -11.53 -14.14 -16.22
N LEU A 122 -10.65 -14.46 -15.27
CA LEU A 122 -10.61 -13.88 -13.93
C LEU A 122 -9.63 -12.71 -13.90
N LEU A 123 -10.14 -11.52 -13.61
CA LEU A 123 -9.32 -10.35 -13.30
C LEU A 123 -9.05 -10.30 -11.81
N ILE A 124 -7.81 -10.56 -11.38
CA ILE A 124 -7.44 -10.59 -9.97
C ILE A 124 -6.79 -9.24 -9.61
N PRO A 125 -7.44 -8.37 -8.82
CA PRO A 125 -6.83 -7.12 -8.36
C PRO A 125 -5.71 -7.43 -7.36
N VAL A 126 -4.52 -6.91 -7.61
CA VAL A 126 -3.36 -7.10 -6.71
C VAL A 126 -2.82 -5.75 -6.26
N GLY A 127 -2.82 -5.55 -4.93
CA GLY A 127 -2.17 -4.42 -4.28
C GLY A 127 -0.75 -4.80 -3.85
N ILE A 128 0.23 -3.98 -4.23
CA ILE A 128 1.64 -4.18 -3.84
C ILE A 128 2.07 -2.96 -3.04
N TYR A 129 2.38 -3.18 -1.77
CA TYR A 129 2.66 -2.11 -0.80
C TYR A 129 4.07 -2.23 -0.25
N TRP A 130 4.99 -1.43 -0.78
CA TRP A 130 6.40 -1.44 -0.40
C TRP A 130 6.62 -0.68 0.90
N GLY A 131 7.08 -1.37 1.94
CA GLY A 131 7.32 -0.77 3.26
C GLY A 131 6.06 -0.26 3.98
N ARG A 132 4.86 -0.50 3.41
CA ARG A 132 3.54 -0.14 3.94
C ARG A 132 3.47 1.31 4.44
N SER A 133 3.78 2.30 3.60
CA SER A 133 3.79 3.72 3.98
C SER A 133 3.31 4.67 2.87
N PRO A 134 2.25 5.49 3.09
CA PRO A 134 1.61 6.30 2.05
C PRO A 134 2.55 7.24 1.28
N GLN A 135 3.45 7.94 1.98
CA GLN A 135 4.24 9.04 1.43
C GLN A 135 5.55 8.61 0.77
N LYS A 136 6.04 7.39 1.02
CA LYS A 136 7.41 6.98 0.65
C LYS A 136 7.50 5.92 -0.44
N GLU A 137 6.38 5.35 -0.90
CA GLU A 137 6.38 4.39 -2.01
C GLU A 137 7.16 4.92 -3.21
N HIS A 138 6.85 6.14 -3.68
CA HIS A 138 7.54 6.76 -4.82
C HIS A 138 9.02 7.09 -4.57
N SER A 139 9.44 7.30 -3.31
CA SER A 139 10.83 7.66 -2.98
C SER A 139 11.74 6.43 -2.97
N VAL A 140 11.23 5.27 -2.54
CA VAL A 140 11.97 4.00 -2.58
C VAL A 140 12.18 3.56 -4.03
N PHE A 141 11.16 3.73 -4.89
CA PHE A 141 11.30 3.51 -6.33
C PHE A 141 12.27 4.49 -7.00
N LYS A 142 12.23 5.78 -6.65
CA LYS A 142 13.25 6.73 -7.13
C LYS A 142 14.64 6.30 -6.69
N LEU A 143 14.84 5.87 -5.45
CA LEU A 143 16.16 5.41 -4.97
C LEU A 143 16.67 4.12 -5.65
N LEU A 144 15.76 3.25 -6.09
CA LEU A 144 16.07 2.00 -6.79
C LEU A 144 16.26 2.17 -8.31
N PHE A 145 15.66 3.21 -8.92
CA PHE A 145 15.55 3.36 -10.37
C PHE A 145 15.94 4.75 -10.90
N SER A 146 16.42 5.69 -10.06
CA SER A 146 16.98 6.95 -10.54
C SER A 146 18.42 6.75 -11.01
N GLU A 147 18.66 7.04 -12.28
CA GLU A 147 20.01 7.17 -12.87
C GLU A 147 20.74 8.44 -12.41
N ASP A 148 20.11 9.31 -11.62
CA ASP A 148 20.76 10.52 -11.09
C ASP A 148 21.64 10.19 -9.87
N TRP A 149 22.92 10.00 -10.19
CA TRP A 149 23.99 9.48 -9.34
C TRP A 149 24.71 10.53 -8.51
N GLU A 150 24.02 11.49 -7.89
CA GLU A 150 24.71 12.47 -7.04
C GLU A 150 24.05 12.66 -5.66
N VAL A 151 24.91 12.67 -4.62
CA VAL A 151 24.73 13.31 -3.30
C VAL A 151 24.05 12.55 -2.13
N VAL A 152 24.03 11.21 -2.04
CA VAL A 152 23.92 10.56 -0.69
C VAL A 152 24.78 9.28 -0.63
N GLY A 153 25.56 9.14 0.45
CA GLY A 153 26.62 8.13 0.61
C GLY A 153 26.21 6.67 0.35
N ARG A 154 27.10 5.93 -0.31
CA ARG A 154 26.92 4.57 -0.87
C ARG A 154 26.47 3.52 0.15
N THR A 155 26.91 3.61 1.41
CA THR A 155 26.57 2.64 2.48
C THR A 155 25.16 2.83 3.02
N ARG A 156 24.74 4.07 3.29
CA ARG A 156 23.38 4.37 3.80
C ARG A 156 22.29 4.04 2.78
N LYS A 157 22.56 4.23 1.48
CA LYS A 157 21.66 3.81 0.39
C LYS A 157 21.55 2.30 0.27
N PHE A 158 22.65 1.56 0.40
CA PHE A 158 22.66 0.09 0.44
C PHE A 158 21.82 -0.45 1.61
N PHE A 159 21.99 0.09 2.82
CA PHE A 159 21.18 -0.30 3.98
C PHE A 159 19.72 0.17 3.89
N ALA A 160 19.47 1.40 3.43
CA ALA A 160 18.10 1.89 3.23
C ALA A 160 17.36 1.00 2.23
N THR A 161 17.98 0.66 1.10
CA THR A 161 17.41 -0.30 0.16
C THR A 161 17.18 -1.64 0.86
N ILE A 162 18.21 -2.27 1.45
CA ILE A 162 18.16 -3.57 2.16
C ILE A 162 17.07 -3.68 3.25
N ILE A 163 16.70 -2.56 3.86
CA ILE A 163 15.70 -2.49 4.94
C ILE A 163 14.25 -2.41 4.43
N HIS A 164 13.98 -1.99 3.18
CA HIS A 164 12.60 -1.80 2.68
C HIS A 164 12.02 -3.00 1.92
N GLY A 165 12.85 -3.83 1.25
CA GLY A 165 12.38 -4.96 0.44
C GLY A 165 11.83 -6.17 1.22
N ARG A 166 12.18 -6.31 2.51
CA ARG A 166 11.69 -7.42 3.35
C ARG A 166 10.29 -7.19 3.92
N ASN A 167 9.71 -6.01 3.72
CA ASN A 167 8.39 -5.66 4.24
C ASN A 167 7.50 -5.15 3.11
N THR A 168 7.44 -5.95 2.05
CA THR A 168 6.48 -5.79 0.97
C THR A 168 5.25 -6.60 1.32
N LEU A 169 4.07 -5.98 1.26
CA LEU A 169 2.81 -6.69 1.34
C LEU A 169 2.24 -6.81 -0.07
N ILE A 170 1.93 -8.04 -0.48
CA ILE A 170 1.20 -8.32 -1.71
C ILE A 170 -0.17 -8.83 -1.30
N ARG A 171 -1.21 -8.14 -1.72
CA ARG A 171 -2.59 -8.51 -1.42
C ARG A 171 -3.33 -8.87 -2.69
N PHE A 172 -3.58 -10.16 -2.86
CA PHE A 172 -4.53 -10.67 -3.86
C PHE A 172 -5.95 -10.43 -3.35
N SER A 173 -6.78 -9.87 -4.20
CA SER A 173 -8.19 -9.63 -3.89
C SER A 173 -9.10 -10.60 -4.61
N GLU A 174 -10.34 -10.69 -4.14
CA GLU A 174 -11.43 -11.41 -4.81
C GLU A 174 -11.41 -11.20 -6.33
N PRO A 175 -11.36 -12.29 -7.12
CA PRO A 175 -11.36 -12.21 -8.57
C PRO A 175 -12.66 -11.62 -9.11
N LEU A 176 -12.53 -10.81 -10.15
CA LEU A 176 -13.65 -10.35 -10.95
C LEU A 176 -13.75 -11.21 -12.22
N ALA A 177 -14.74 -12.09 -12.26
CA ALA A 177 -15.08 -12.84 -13.46
C ALA A 177 -15.60 -11.91 -14.56
N LEU A 178 -14.91 -11.87 -15.70
CA LEU A 178 -15.26 -10.93 -16.77
C LEU A 178 -16.61 -11.26 -17.43
N SER A 179 -16.96 -12.54 -17.44
CA SER A 179 -18.24 -13.11 -17.87
C SER A 179 -19.45 -12.42 -17.20
N SER A 180 -19.34 -12.10 -15.91
CA SER A 180 -20.41 -11.45 -15.15
C SER A 180 -20.73 -10.03 -15.62
N ILE A 181 -19.78 -9.37 -16.29
CA ILE A 181 -19.97 -8.02 -16.83
C ILE A 181 -20.34 -8.06 -18.32
N THR A 182 -19.76 -8.99 -19.08
CA THR A 182 -20.08 -9.15 -20.51
C THR A 182 -21.49 -9.72 -20.73
N ALA A 183 -22.02 -10.50 -19.78
CA ALA A 183 -23.39 -11.02 -19.81
C ALA A 183 -24.47 -9.92 -19.91
N GLU A 184 -24.18 -8.71 -19.43
CA GLU A 184 -25.10 -7.56 -19.52
C GLU A 184 -25.18 -6.95 -20.94
N GLN A 185 -24.42 -7.47 -21.92
CA GLN A 185 -24.41 -7.05 -23.33
C GLN A 185 -24.27 -5.52 -23.54
N LEU A 186 -23.52 -4.86 -22.64
CA LEU A 186 -23.34 -3.40 -22.63
C LEU A 186 -22.50 -2.88 -23.81
N GLY A 187 -21.83 -3.77 -24.55
CA GLY A 187 -20.83 -3.47 -25.57
C GLY A 187 -19.46 -3.09 -24.98
N ALA A 188 -18.40 -3.46 -25.70
CA ALA A 188 -17.01 -3.35 -25.22
C ALA A 188 -16.60 -1.99 -24.61
N PRO A 189 -16.96 -0.81 -25.18
CA PRO A 189 -16.58 0.47 -24.59
C PRO A 189 -17.26 0.78 -23.25
N VAL A 190 -18.50 0.33 -23.05
CA VAL A 190 -19.24 0.51 -21.79
C VAL A 190 -18.73 -0.48 -20.75
N ALA A 191 -18.55 -1.75 -21.14
CA ALA A 191 -17.95 -2.78 -20.30
C ALA A 191 -16.56 -2.35 -19.81
N LEU A 192 -15.69 -1.82 -20.68
CA LEU A 192 -14.37 -1.30 -20.31
C LEU A 192 -14.46 -0.21 -19.23
N ARG A 193 -15.37 0.76 -19.39
CA ARG A 193 -15.54 1.84 -18.39
C ARG A 193 -16.04 1.28 -17.05
N LYS A 194 -16.98 0.33 -17.08
CA LYS A 194 -17.52 -0.33 -15.88
C LYS A 194 -16.44 -1.12 -15.15
N VAL A 195 -15.76 -2.05 -15.84
CA VAL A 195 -14.65 -2.85 -15.31
C VAL A 195 -13.54 -1.96 -14.74
N SER A 196 -13.11 -0.95 -15.52
CA SER A 196 -12.06 -0.02 -15.07
C SER A 196 -12.48 0.79 -13.84
N ARG A 197 -13.76 1.15 -13.70
CA ARG A 197 -14.27 1.85 -12.51
C ARG A 197 -14.29 0.93 -11.29
N ILE A 198 -14.81 -0.29 -11.44
CA ILE A 198 -14.86 -1.30 -10.37
C ILE A 198 -13.46 -1.55 -9.83
N LEU A 199 -12.51 -1.90 -10.71
CA LEU A 199 -11.12 -2.20 -10.33
C LEU A 199 -10.43 -1.00 -9.65
N ARG A 200 -10.60 0.22 -10.18
CA ARG A 200 -10.03 1.43 -9.58
C ARG A 200 -10.56 1.72 -8.19
N VAL A 201 -11.89 1.61 -7.99
CA VAL A 201 -12.51 1.84 -6.69
C VAL A 201 -12.06 0.79 -5.70
N HIS A 202 -12.03 -0.48 -6.12
CA HIS A 202 -11.57 -1.60 -5.29
C HIS A 202 -10.13 -1.43 -4.82
N LEU A 203 -9.20 -1.19 -5.75
CA LEU A 203 -7.78 -0.99 -5.45
C LEU A 203 -7.56 0.22 -4.52
N ARG A 204 -8.30 1.33 -4.76
CA ARG A 204 -8.24 2.51 -3.88
C ARG A 204 -8.72 2.19 -2.46
N LYS A 205 -9.86 1.52 -2.30
CA LYS A 205 -10.38 1.14 -0.97
C LYS A 205 -9.39 0.24 -0.22
N ARG A 206 -8.84 -0.77 -0.90
CA ARG A 206 -7.82 -1.66 -0.31
C ARG A 206 -6.55 -0.92 0.08
N ARG A 207 -6.08 0.02 -0.76
CA ARG A 207 -4.95 0.88 -0.44
C ARG A 207 -5.20 1.70 0.82
N VAL A 208 -6.37 2.35 0.93
CA VAL A 208 -6.72 3.17 2.11
C VAL A 208 -6.84 2.30 3.37
N ALA A 209 -7.44 1.12 3.29
CA ALA A 209 -7.54 0.19 4.42
C ALA A 209 -6.16 -0.29 4.93
N THR A 210 -5.19 -0.43 4.02
CA THR A 210 -3.84 -0.93 4.32
C THR A 210 -2.91 0.20 4.77
N LEU A 211 -2.86 1.29 4.01
CA LEU A 211 -1.88 2.37 4.19
C LEU A 211 -2.44 3.54 5.00
N GLY A 212 -3.76 3.67 5.09
CA GLY A 212 -4.44 4.87 5.56
C GLY A 212 -4.79 5.83 4.42
N PRO A 213 -5.56 6.90 4.71
CA PRO A 213 -5.84 7.96 3.74
C PRO A 213 -4.56 8.70 3.35
N ASP A 214 -4.62 9.43 2.23
CA ASP A 214 -3.53 10.34 1.89
C ASP A 214 -3.50 11.49 2.90
N LEU A 215 -2.39 11.61 3.63
CA LEU A 215 -2.25 12.58 4.70
C LEU A 215 -1.60 13.84 4.14
N SER A 216 -2.28 14.98 4.33
CA SER A 216 -1.69 16.30 4.12
C SER A 216 -0.37 16.42 4.90
N HIS A 217 0.56 17.22 4.38
CA HIS A 217 1.80 17.49 5.10
C HIS A 217 1.48 18.01 6.51
N ARG A 218 2.22 17.53 7.52
CA ARG A 218 2.02 17.89 8.94
C ARG A 218 1.87 19.40 9.15
N ARG A 219 2.65 20.21 8.43
CA ARG A 219 2.55 21.67 8.48
C ARG A 219 1.16 22.17 8.07
N THR A 220 0.61 21.64 6.97
CA THR A 220 -0.72 21.99 6.49
C THR A 220 -1.80 21.61 7.50
N LEU A 221 -1.71 20.44 8.12
CA LEU A 221 -2.65 20.02 9.18
C LEU A 221 -2.57 20.93 10.41
N VAL A 222 -1.35 21.30 10.83
CA VAL A 222 -1.15 22.23 11.95
C VAL A 222 -1.78 23.58 11.63
N ASP A 223 -1.49 24.14 10.45
CA ASP A 223 -2.02 25.43 10.03
C ASP A 223 -3.56 25.37 9.89
N GLU A 224 -4.12 24.27 9.39
CA GLU A 224 -5.56 24.05 9.30
C GLU A 224 -6.24 24.05 10.68
N VAL A 225 -5.69 23.32 11.66
CA VAL A 225 -6.21 23.27 13.03
C VAL A 225 -6.13 24.64 13.70
N LEU A 226 -5.00 25.35 13.56
CA LEU A 226 -4.82 26.70 14.12
C LEU A 226 -5.81 27.71 13.50
N ASN A 227 -6.24 27.48 12.27
CA ASN A 227 -7.20 28.31 11.57
C ASN A 227 -8.67 27.97 11.89
N MET A 228 -8.94 26.91 12.64
CA MET A 228 -10.30 26.56 13.03
C MET A 228 -10.92 27.65 13.92
N PRO A 229 -12.21 28.01 13.72
CA PRO A 229 -12.86 29.08 14.50
C PRO A 229 -12.86 28.85 16.01
N GLY A 230 -12.88 27.59 16.47
CA GLY A 230 -12.78 27.24 17.88
C GLY A 230 -11.42 27.59 18.47
N VAL A 231 -10.34 27.23 17.77
CA VAL A 231 -8.96 27.47 18.21
C VAL A 231 -8.65 28.97 18.17
N ARG A 232 -9.01 29.66 17.09
CA ARG A 232 -8.83 31.12 16.99
C ARG A 232 -9.55 31.90 18.09
N ARG A 233 -10.77 31.49 18.45
CA ARG A 233 -11.50 32.11 19.57
C ARG A 233 -10.80 31.86 20.91
N ALA A 234 -10.29 30.66 21.15
CA ALA A 234 -9.55 30.35 22.37
C ALA A 234 -8.24 31.16 22.47
N VAL A 235 -7.50 31.25 21.36
CA VAL A 235 -6.27 32.06 21.27
C VAL A 235 -6.56 33.55 21.52
N ALA A 236 -7.61 34.10 20.90
CA ALA A 236 -8.01 35.49 21.10
C ALA A 236 -8.48 35.75 22.54
N ALA A 237 -9.18 34.80 23.16
CA ALA A 237 -9.60 34.90 24.55
C ALA A 237 -8.43 34.86 25.54
N GLU A 238 -7.37 34.08 25.25
CA GLU A 238 -6.17 34.00 26.08
C GLU A 238 -5.21 35.19 25.85
N GLY A 239 -5.04 35.64 24.60
CA GLY A 239 -4.13 36.73 24.24
C GLY A 239 -4.72 38.14 24.45
N GLY A 240 -6.05 38.27 24.46
CA GLY A 240 -6.73 39.57 24.62
C GLY A 240 -6.39 40.55 23.49
N SER A 241 -6.18 41.82 23.85
CA SER A 241 -5.88 42.91 22.89
C SER A 241 -4.39 43.21 22.73
N ASP A 242 -3.51 42.59 23.53
CA ASP A 242 -2.07 42.78 23.43
C ASP A 242 -1.49 41.87 22.34
N ALA A 243 -0.85 42.47 21.34
CA ALA A 243 -0.21 41.75 20.24
C ALA A 243 0.84 40.74 20.73
N ARG A 244 1.56 41.03 21.82
CA ARG A 244 2.60 40.14 22.34
C ARG A 244 2.00 38.91 23.03
N GLU A 245 0.92 39.10 23.79
CA GLU A 245 0.21 38.01 24.45
C GLU A 245 -0.55 37.15 23.42
N LEU A 246 -1.08 37.76 22.37
CA LEU A 246 -1.67 37.03 21.23
C LEU A 246 -0.65 36.12 20.55
N GLU A 247 0.56 36.62 20.25
CA GLU A 247 1.62 35.82 19.64
C GLU A 247 2.08 34.66 20.55
N LYS A 248 2.09 34.87 21.88
CA LYS A 248 2.38 33.80 22.85
C LYS A 248 1.27 32.75 22.85
N ALA A 249 0.00 33.16 22.84
CA ALA A 249 -1.14 32.25 22.79
C ALA A 249 -1.15 31.43 21.49
N GLU A 250 -0.81 32.05 20.35
CA GLU A 250 -0.65 31.35 19.06
C GLU A 250 0.47 30.31 19.10
N ARG A 251 1.64 30.67 19.63
CA ARG A 251 2.76 29.72 19.81
C ARG A 251 2.36 28.55 20.70
N LYS A 252 1.70 28.82 21.81
CA LYS A 252 1.21 27.79 22.74
C LYS A 252 0.21 26.84 22.07
N ALA A 253 -0.76 27.38 21.34
CA ALA A 253 -1.70 26.57 20.56
C ALA A 253 -0.97 25.70 19.54
N ARG A 254 0.03 26.24 18.85
CA ARG A 254 0.85 25.51 17.89
C ARG A 254 1.61 24.36 18.56
N ASP A 255 2.19 24.60 19.72
CA ASP A 255 2.92 23.57 20.48
C ASP A 255 1.97 22.45 20.92
N TYR A 256 0.75 22.75 21.38
CA TYR A 256 -0.26 21.74 21.66
C TYR A 256 -0.65 20.92 20.42
N VAL A 257 -0.88 21.56 19.28
CA VAL A 257 -1.20 20.84 18.04
C VAL A 257 -0.05 19.92 17.63
N LEU A 258 1.20 20.38 17.74
CA LEU A 258 2.37 19.55 17.44
C LEU A 258 2.55 18.41 18.43
N GLU A 259 2.18 18.62 19.69
CA GLU A 259 2.22 17.63 20.75
C GLU A 259 1.19 16.51 20.54
N ILE A 260 0.00 16.86 20.04
CA ILE A 260 -1.10 15.92 19.75
C ILE A 260 -0.88 15.22 18.40
N ALA A 261 -0.32 15.92 17.42
CA ALA A 261 -0.16 15.40 16.07
C ALA A 261 0.83 14.22 16.03
N ALA A 262 0.30 13.04 15.69
CA ALA A 262 1.08 11.83 15.52
C ALA A 262 2.16 11.98 14.44
N ASN A 263 3.36 11.45 14.68
CA ASN A 263 4.45 11.44 13.70
C ASN A 263 4.85 10.03 13.29
N VAL A 264 4.01 9.41 12.48
CA VAL A 264 4.20 8.01 12.07
C VAL A 264 5.45 7.87 11.18
N SER A 265 6.50 7.26 11.75
CA SER A 265 7.75 6.97 11.04
C SER A 265 7.81 5.51 10.57
N PRO A 266 7.85 5.25 9.25
CA PRO A 266 7.97 3.89 8.71
C PRO A 266 9.17 3.12 9.22
N THR A 267 10.29 3.81 9.45
CA THR A 267 11.51 3.19 9.96
C THR A 267 11.35 2.78 11.41
N THR A 268 10.72 3.63 12.21
CA THR A 268 10.44 3.35 13.63
C THR A 268 9.51 2.16 13.75
N ILE A 269 8.42 2.13 12.97
CA ILE A 269 7.48 1.00 12.93
C ILE A 269 8.20 -0.32 12.68
N ARG A 270 9.12 -0.39 11.71
CA ARG A 270 9.86 -1.62 11.41
C ARG A 270 10.76 -2.10 12.55
N ILE A 271 11.42 -1.17 13.22
CA ILE A 271 12.29 -1.53 14.37
C ILE A 271 11.42 -2.06 15.51
N VAL A 272 10.31 -1.38 15.78
CA VAL A 272 9.34 -1.76 16.82
C VAL A 272 8.69 -3.09 16.49
N GLU A 273 8.22 -3.31 15.26
CA GLU A 273 7.58 -4.56 14.83
C GLU A 273 8.51 -5.77 15.02
N ARG A 274 9.77 -5.67 14.60
CA ARG A 274 10.75 -6.75 14.80
C ARG A 274 11.06 -7.01 16.27
N PHE A 275 11.13 -5.95 17.07
CA PHE A 275 11.29 -6.07 18.52
C PHE A 275 10.08 -6.75 19.16
N LEU A 276 8.86 -6.33 18.82
CA LEU A 276 7.62 -6.89 19.32
C LEU A 276 7.46 -8.36 18.90
N HIS A 277 7.76 -8.70 17.65
CA HIS A 277 7.77 -10.08 17.17
C HIS A 277 8.72 -11.00 17.95
N TRP A 278 9.86 -10.46 18.42
CA TRP A 278 10.74 -11.17 19.36
C TRP A 278 10.12 -11.24 20.77
N LEU A 279 9.60 -10.12 21.27
CA LEU A 279 9.00 -9.98 22.59
C LEU A 279 7.88 -11.00 22.81
N TRP A 280 6.98 -11.15 21.84
CA TRP A 280 5.83 -12.05 21.90
C TRP A 280 6.20 -13.53 21.92
N ARG A 281 7.37 -13.91 21.39
CA ARG A 281 7.86 -15.30 21.46
C ARG A 281 8.76 -15.56 22.66
N ARG A 282 9.20 -14.49 23.33
CA ARG A 282 10.12 -14.57 24.47
C ARG A 282 9.39 -14.52 25.81
N ILE A 283 8.38 -13.67 25.91
CA ILE A 283 7.62 -13.42 27.14
C ILE A 283 6.26 -14.12 27.13
N TYR A 284 5.72 -14.39 25.94
CA TYR A 284 4.44 -15.06 25.74
C TYR A 284 4.63 -16.30 24.85
N ASP A 285 3.61 -17.17 24.80
CA ASP A 285 3.60 -18.38 23.96
C ASP A 285 3.16 -18.10 22.51
N GLY A 286 3.10 -16.82 22.13
CA GLY A 286 2.59 -16.35 20.84
C GLY A 286 1.28 -15.56 20.97
N ILE A 287 0.67 -15.26 19.83
CA ILE A 287 -0.59 -14.51 19.72
C ILE A 287 -1.52 -15.34 18.84
N GLU A 288 -2.67 -15.72 19.38
CA GLU A 288 -3.76 -16.32 18.62
C GLU A 288 -4.77 -15.23 18.26
N LEU A 289 -5.05 -15.09 16.96
CA LEU A 289 -6.00 -14.11 16.44
C LEU A 289 -7.26 -14.81 15.97
N GLN A 290 -8.41 -14.25 16.31
CA GLN A 290 -9.70 -14.77 15.90
C GLN A 290 -10.51 -13.67 15.22
N HIS A 291 -11.26 -14.04 14.19
CA HIS A 291 -12.19 -13.16 13.46
C HIS A 291 -11.55 -11.96 12.73
N MET A 292 -10.31 -12.11 12.27
CA MET A 292 -9.62 -11.05 11.51
C MET A 292 -10.29 -10.75 10.16
N GLU A 293 -10.96 -11.74 9.57
CA GLU A 293 -11.75 -11.58 8.35
C GLU A 293 -12.78 -10.47 8.52
N ARG A 294 -13.56 -10.50 9.62
CA ARG A 294 -14.58 -9.48 9.91
C ARG A 294 -13.96 -8.09 10.05
N VAL A 295 -12.80 -7.98 10.68
CA VAL A 295 -12.08 -6.70 10.81
C VAL A 295 -11.67 -6.18 9.43
N HIS A 296 -11.14 -7.05 8.57
CA HIS A 296 -10.79 -6.71 7.19
C HIS A 296 -11.99 -6.27 6.36
N GLU A 297 -13.17 -6.87 6.56
CA GLU A 297 -14.38 -6.46 5.87
C GLU A 297 -14.82 -5.06 6.29
N LEU A 298 -14.82 -4.77 7.60
CA LEU A 298 -15.20 -3.47 8.14
C LEU A 298 -14.22 -2.38 7.71
N ALA A 299 -12.92 -2.68 7.67
CA ALA A 299 -11.86 -1.76 7.25
C ALA A 299 -11.99 -1.29 5.79
N ARG A 300 -12.75 -1.99 4.94
CA ARG A 300 -12.92 -1.63 3.52
C ARG A 300 -13.60 -0.27 3.35
N ASP A 301 -14.61 -0.01 4.16
CA ASP A 301 -15.59 1.07 3.95
C ASP A 301 -15.85 1.94 5.18
N ARG A 302 -15.24 1.60 6.32
CA ARG A 302 -15.51 2.26 7.60
C ARG A 302 -14.21 2.67 8.29
N GLU A 303 -14.31 3.73 9.08
CA GLU A 303 -13.27 4.09 10.05
C GLU A 303 -13.38 3.15 11.25
N LEU A 304 -12.26 2.56 11.65
CA LEU A 304 -12.21 1.60 12.74
C LEU A 304 -11.72 2.28 14.01
N ILE A 305 -12.56 2.24 15.04
CA ILE A 305 -12.21 2.65 16.41
C ILE A 305 -12.04 1.37 17.23
N TYR A 306 -10.80 1.12 17.65
CA TYR A 306 -10.47 -0.03 18.50
C TYR A 306 -10.61 0.36 19.98
N VAL A 307 -11.40 -0.41 20.73
CA VAL A 307 -11.61 -0.20 22.16
C VAL A 307 -11.07 -1.41 22.93
N PRO A 308 -9.78 -1.42 23.29
CA PRO A 308 -9.20 -2.52 24.06
C PRO A 308 -9.75 -2.51 25.49
N CYS A 309 -9.76 -3.68 26.15
CA CYS A 309 -10.13 -3.79 27.57
C CYS A 309 -9.13 -3.13 28.54
N HIS A 310 -7.99 -2.63 28.03
CA HIS A 310 -6.95 -1.89 28.74
C HIS A 310 -6.47 -2.58 30.04
N ARG A 311 -6.15 -3.88 29.95
CA ARG A 311 -5.64 -4.67 31.08
C ARG A 311 -4.14 -4.47 31.32
N SER A 312 -3.41 -4.01 30.31
CA SER A 312 -1.96 -3.74 30.41
C SER A 312 -1.52 -2.58 29.52
N HIS A 313 -0.38 -1.95 29.87
CA HIS A 313 0.32 -1.01 28.98
C HIS A 313 0.87 -1.69 27.72
N ILE A 314 0.82 -3.02 27.62
CA ILE A 314 1.22 -3.75 26.42
C ILE A 314 0.09 -3.79 25.38
N ASP A 315 -1.17 -3.57 25.79
CA ASP A 315 -2.34 -3.76 24.92
C ASP A 315 -2.30 -2.88 23.66
N TYR A 316 -1.85 -1.64 23.76
CA TYR A 316 -1.74 -0.75 22.60
C TYR A 316 -0.60 -1.15 21.67
N LEU A 317 0.50 -1.71 22.21
CA LEU A 317 1.60 -2.26 21.42
C LEU A 317 1.16 -3.53 20.70
N LEU A 318 0.41 -4.40 21.39
CA LEU A 318 -0.15 -5.62 20.81
C LEU A 318 -1.12 -5.27 19.69
N LEU A 319 -2.04 -4.35 19.92
CA LEU A 319 -3.00 -3.91 18.90
C LEU A 319 -2.28 -3.30 17.68
N GLY A 320 -1.30 -2.42 17.90
CA GLY A 320 -0.49 -1.86 16.82
C GLY A 320 0.30 -2.93 16.05
N TYR A 321 0.86 -3.90 16.77
CA TYR A 321 1.57 -5.03 16.15
C TYR A 321 0.64 -5.91 15.31
N VAL A 322 -0.51 -6.31 15.87
CA VAL A 322 -1.49 -7.19 15.21
C VAL A 322 -2.04 -6.52 13.96
N THR A 323 -2.55 -5.29 14.08
CA THR A 323 -3.07 -4.54 12.93
C THR A 323 -2.02 -4.38 11.83
N TYR A 324 -0.78 -4.07 12.21
CA TYR A 324 0.30 -3.95 11.25
C TYR A 324 0.66 -5.29 10.58
N ALA A 325 0.78 -6.36 11.35
CA ALA A 325 1.09 -7.71 10.86
C ALA A 325 0.04 -8.17 9.84
N GLU A 326 -1.24 -7.99 10.20
CA GLU A 326 -2.42 -8.30 9.39
C GLU A 326 -2.59 -7.37 8.18
N GLY A 327 -1.72 -6.38 7.98
CA GLY A 327 -1.78 -5.49 6.82
C GLY A 327 -2.93 -4.49 6.87
N LEU A 328 -3.40 -4.16 8.07
CA LEU A 328 -4.29 -3.03 8.32
C LEU A 328 -3.47 -1.78 8.63
N HIS A 329 -4.10 -0.62 8.45
CA HIS A 329 -3.51 0.64 8.90
C HIS A 329 -3.27 0.62 10.41
N LEU A 330 -2.14 1.21 10.82
CA LEU A 330 -1.80 1.36 12.24
C LEU A 330 -2.83 2.27 12.93
N PRO A 331 -3.40 1.87 14.07
CA PRO A 331 -4.31 2.71 14.81
C PRO A 331 -3.57 3.90 15.42
N HIS A 332 -4.20 5.07 15.38
CA HIS A 332 -3.78 6.20 16.20
C HIS A 332 -4.18 5.95 17.65
N ILE A 333 -3.20 5.92 18.54
CA ILE A 333 -3.41 5.68 19.97
C ILE A 333 -3.49 7.04 20.66
N ALA A 334 -4.63 7.35 21.25
CA ALA A 334 -4.78 8.53 22.11
C ALA A 334 -4.09 8.26 23.46
N ALA A 335 -2.79 8.57 23.54
CA ALA A 335 -2.01 8.46 24.76
C ALA A 335 -1.88 9.83 25.45
N GLY A 336 -2.13 9.87 26.76
CA GLY A 336 -1.92 11.08 27.56
C GLY A 336 -0.43 11.42 27.72
N ILE A 337 -0.15 12.64 28.20
CA ILE A 337 1.22 13.16 28.45
C ILE A 337 2.05 12.23 29.36
N ASN A 338 1.39 11.40 30.16
CA ASN A 338 2.01 10.43 31.08
C ASN A 338 2.82 9.31 30.38
N LEU A 339 2.74 9.18 29.04
CA LEU A 339 3.61 8.29 28.26
C LEU A 339 4.86 8.98 27.68
N ASN A 340 5.09 10.26 28.00
CA ASN A 340 6.29 11.00 27.58
C ASN A 340 7.51 10.64 28.44
N MET A 341 7.90 9.37 28.43
CA MET A 341 9.15 8.91 29.06
C MET A 341 10.35 9.19 28.15
N PRO A 342 11.54 9.46 28.69
CA PRO A 342 12.76 9.58 27.89
C PRO A 342 12.92 8.37 26.95
N VAL A 343 13.28 8.63 25.69
CA VAL A 343 13.45 7.62 24.61
C VAL A 343 12.13 6.98 24.11
N VAL A 344 11.24 6.53 24.99
CA VAL A 344 10.00 5.82 24.61
C VAL A 344 8.94 6.78 24.07
N GLY A 345 8.84 7.99 24.63
CA GLY A 345 7.86 8.99 24.19
C GLY A 345 8.02 9.39 22.72
N GLY A 346 9.25 9.46 22.20
CA GLY A 346 9.51 9.77 20.79
C GLY A 346 9.23 8.61 19.81
N ILE A 347 9.08 7.38 20.31
CA ILE A 347 8.76 6.19 19.51
C ILE A 347 7.24 5.97 19.44
N LEU A 348 6.54 6.29 20.53
CA LEU A 348 5.09 6.05 20.66
C LEU A 348 4.22 7.24 20.19
N ARG A 349 4.80 8.43 20.00
CA ARG A 349 4.10 9.65 19.54
C ARG A 349 4.24 9.90 18.05
#